data_AF-X1TMG1-F1
#
_entry.id   AF-X1TMG1-F1
#
_cell.length_a   1.000
_cell.length_b   1.000
_cell.length_c   1.000
_cell.angle_alpha   90.00
_cell.angle_beta   90.00
_cell.angle_gamma   90.00
#
_symmetry.space_group_name_H-M   'P 1'
#
loop_
_entity.id
_entity.type
_entity.pdbx_description
1 polymer ?
#
loop_
_entity_poly.entity_id
_entity_poly.type
_entity_poly.pdbx_seq_one_letter_code
_entity_poly.pdbx_strand_id
1 'polypeptide(L)' 'MNNESSKISNTERELEKELKASLVEGRLPCAVAFEIGRKLEVSPRKVGDMANRLKIKISSCQLGCFP' A
#
# COMPACT_ATOMS: atom_id res chain seq x y z
N MET A 1 -18.00 1.32 -16.65
CA MET A 1 -16.60 1.66 -16.35
C MET A 1 -16.61 2.57 -15.15
N ASN A 2 -16.09 2.07 -14.02
CA ASN A 2 -16.55 2.40 -12.67
C ASN A 2 -16.37 3.89 -12.33
N ASN A 3 -17.52 4.55 -12.19
CA ASN A 3 -17.70 5.93 -11.79
C ASN A 3 -17.68 6.04 -10.24
N GLU A 4 -17.51 7.29 -9.78
CA GLU A 4 -17.73 7.82 -8.43
C GLU A 4 -16.60 7.65 -7.39
N SER A 5 -15.85 8.71 -7.03
CA SER A 5 -16.23 9.97 -6.36
C SER A 5 -16.41 9.86 -4.84
N SER A 6 -15.55 10.59 -4.10
CA SER A 6 -15.94 11.37 -2.92
C SER A 6 -16.26 10.67 -1.58
N LYS A 7 -15.56 9.60 -1.17
CA LYS A 7 -15.55 9.18 0.26
C LYS A 7 -14.14 8.95 0.77
N ILE A 8 -13.70 9.77 1.73
CA ILE A 8 -12.58 9.43 2.63
C ILE A 8 -13.06 8.27 3.51
N SER A 9 -13.06 7.06 2.95
CA SER A 9 -13.45 5.84 3.66
C SER A 9 -12.40 5.52 4.71
N ASN A 10 -12.82 5.17 5.94
CA ASN A 10 -11.92 4.86 7.06
C ASN A 10 -10.78 3.89 6.66
N THR A 11 -11.04 2.99 5.71
CA THR A 11 -10.08 2.04 5.13
C THR A 11 -8.83 2.70 4.55
N GLU A 12 -8.92 3.88 3.91
CA GLU A 12 -7.72 4.57 3.39
C GLU A 12 -6.86 5.15 4.50
N ARG A 13 -7.48 5.64 5.57
CA ARG A 13 -6.76 6.12 6.75
C ARG A 13 -6.08 4.98 7.49
N GLU A 14 -6.74 3.82 7.59
CA GLU A 14 -6.14 2.60 8.13
C GLU A 14 -4.99 2.10 7.24
N LEU A 15 -5.20 2.07 5.92
CA LEU A 15 -4.17 1.69 4.96
C LEU A 15 -2.93 2.58 5.06
N GLU A 16 -3.10 3.90 5.13
CA GLU A 16 -1.99 4.84 5.32
C GLU A 16 -1.26 4.61 6.65
N LYS A 17 -2.01 4.41 7.74
CA LYS A 17 -1.44 4.17 9.06
C LYS A 17 -0.63 2.88 9.08
N GLU A 18 -1.16 1.81 8.49
CA GLU A 18 -0.50 0.51 8.44
C GLU A 18 0.73 0.53 7.53
N LEU A 19 0.66 1.23 6.39
CA LEU A 19 1.78 1.45 5.50
C LEU A 19 2.93 2.17 6.23
N LYS A 20 2.63 3.24 6.98
CA LYS A 20 3.64 3.99 7.75
C LYS A 20 4.22 3.18 8.90
N ALA A 21 3.39 2.41 9.61
CA ALA A 21 3.84 1.53 10.69
C ALA A 21 4.72 0.38 10.20
N SER A 22 4.53 -0.03 8.95
CA SER A 22 5.24 -1.15 8.31
C SER A 22 6.50 -0.74 7.54
N LEU A 23 6.92 0.52 7.65
CA LEU A 23 8.15 0.99 7.01
C LEU A 23 9.37 0.42 7.72
N VAL A 24 10.26 -0.17 6.94
CA VAL A 24 11.58 -0.63 7.37
C VAL A 24 12.61 0.24 6.68
N GLU A 25 13.39 0.99 7.46
CA GLU A 25 14.39 1.95 6.94
C GLU A 25 13.81 2.98 5.95
N GLY A 26 12.55 3.38 6.16
CA GLY A 26 11.85 4.32 5.28
C GLY A 26 11.41 3.74 3.93
N ARG A 27 11.51 2.41 3.76
CA ARG A 27 11.01 1.68 2.59
C ARG A 27 9.95 0.67 3.01
N LEU A 28 9.09 0.30 2.08
CA LEU A 28 8.04 -0.67 2.32
C LEU A 28 8.39 -1.99 1.62
N PRO A 29 8.65 -3.08 2.36
CA PRO A 29 8.85 -4.38 1.75
C PRO A 29 7.61 -4.81 0.94
N CYS A 30 7.81 -5.32 -0.27
CA CYS A 30 6.72 -5.76 -1.15
C CYS A 30 5.83 -6.83 -0.49
N ALA A 31 6.44 -7.77 0.25
CA ALA A 31 5.72 -8.78 1.01
C ALA A 31 4.67 -8.15 1.96
N VAL A 32 5.10 -7.12 2.68
CA VAL A 32 4.27 -6.42 3.67
C VAL A 32 3.20 -5.56 2.97
N ALA A 33 3.54 -4.92 1.85
CA ALA A 33 2.55 -4.20 1.03
C ALA A 33 1.39 -5.12 0.61
N PHE A 34 1.70 -6.33 0.14
CA PHE A 34 0.69 -7.33 -0.20
C PHE A 34 -0.06 -7.86 1.02
N GLU A 35 0.61 -8.04 2.15
CA GLU A 35 -0.01 -8.49 3.39
C GLU A 35 -1.03 -7.48 3.93
N ILE A 36 -0.68 -6.21 3.96
CA ILE A 36 -1.60 -5.11 4.31
C ILE A 36 -2.78 -5.08 3.35
N GLY A 37 -2.52 -5.26 2.06
CA GLY A 37 -3.57 -5.34 1.04
C GLY A 37 -4.58 -6.45 1.32
N ARG A 38 -4.08 -7.66 1.64
CA ARG A 38 -4.92 -8.80 2.03
C ARG A 38 -5.68 -8.55 3.34
N LYS A 39 -5.01 -7.99 4.36
CA LYS A 39 -5.59 -7.70 5.68
C LYS A 39 -6.75 -6.70 5.61
N LEU A 40 -6.62 -5.71 4.73
CA LEU A 40 -7.64 -4.66 4.54
C LEU A 40 -8.59 -4.96 3.36
N GLU A 41 -8.49 -6.15 2.76
CA GLU A 41 -9.27 -6.56 1.58
C GLU A 41 -9.21 -5.54 0.42
N VAL A 42 -8.07 -4.85 0.25
CA VAL A 42 -7.83 -3.89 -0.82
C VAL A 42 -6.96 -4.48 -1.91
N SER A 43 -7.20 -4.03 -3.15
CA SER A 43 -6.38 -4.48 -4.27
C SER A 43 -4.92 -4.01 -4.14
N PRO A 44 -3.94 -4.80 -4.62
CA PRO A 44 -2.53 -4.39 -4.63
C PRO A 44 -2.30 -3.06 -5.36
N ARG A 45 -3.12 -2.78 -6.38
CA ARG A 45 -3.14 -1.49 -7.08
C ARG A 45 -3.41 -0.33 -6.12
N LYS A 46 -4.40 -0.47 -5.23
CA LYS A 46 -4.74 0.57 -4.26
C LYS A 46 -3.64 0.78 -3.22
N VAL A 47 -2.98 -0.30 -2.80
CA VAL A 47 -1.79 -0.23 -1.93
C VAL A 47 -0.65 0.53 -2.63
N GLY A 48 -0.37 0.19 -3.89
CA GLY A 48 0.66 0.86 -4.69
C GLY A 48 0.35 2.34 -4.93
N ASP A 49 -0.90 2.68 -5.26
CA ASP A 49 -1.35 4.06 -5.41
C ASP A 49 -1.17 4.85 -4.11
N MET A 50 -1.47 4.24 -2.95
CA MET A 50 -1.28 4.87 -1.65
C MET A 50 0.21 5.06 -1.32
N ALA A 51 1.03 4.02 -1.50
CA ALA A 51 2.47 4.12 -1.31
C ALA A 51 3.09 5.21 -2.18
N ASN A 52 2.66 5.32 -3.44
CA ASN A 52 3.10 6.36 -4.37
C ASN A 52 2.66 7.77 -3.91
N ARG A 53 1.40 7.94 -3.46
CA ARG A 53 0.91 9.19 -2.87
C ARG A 53 1.70 9.62 -1.64
N LEU A 54 2.07 8.65 -0.79
CA LEU A 54 2.87 8.87 0.41
C LEU A 54 4.38 9.02 0.11
N LYS A 55 4.79 8.93 -1.16
CA LYS A 55 6.20 8.92 -1.61
C LYS A 55 7.05 7.83 -0.94
N ILE A 56 6.41 6.73 -0.56
CA ILE A 56 7.06 5.55 0.01
C ILE A 56 7.57 4.69 -1.14
N LYS A 57 8.85 4.33 -1.08
CA LYS A 57 9.44 3.39 -2.04
C LYS A 57 9.19 1.95 -1.61
N ILE A 58 8.67 1.14 -2.52
CA ILE A 58 8.56 -0.31 -2.32
C ILE A 58 9.96 -0.92 -2.55
N SER A 59 10.38 -1.81 -1.66
CA SER A 59 11.65 -2.55 -1.74
C SER A 59 11.42 -4.05 -1.57
N SER A 60 12.47 -4.86 -1.77
CA SER A 60 12.45 -6.29 -1.46
C SER A 60 11.30 -7.02 -2.17
N CYS A 61 11.25 -6.91 -3.50
CA CYS A 61 10.19 -7.52 -4.28
C CYS A 61 10.27 -9.04 -4.21
N GLN A 62 9.24 -9.70 -3.66
CA GLN A 62 9.20 -11.17 -3.58
C GLN A 62 9.17 -11.86 -4.95
N LEU A 63 8.77 -11.14 -5.99
CA LEU A 63 8.77 -11.62 -7.38
C LEU A 63 10.10 -11.36 -8.11
N GLY A 64 11.08 -10.75 -7.43
CA GLY A 64 12.38 -10.42 -8.02
C GLY A 64 12.36 -9.23 -8.99
N CYS A 65 11.26 -8.48 -9.10
CA CYS A 65 11.18 -7.34 -10.03
C CYS A 65 11.98 -6.11 -9.58
N PHE A 66 12.31 -5.98 -8.30
CA PHE A 66 13.06 -4.86 -7.76
C PHE A 66 14.03 -5.33 -6.66
N PRO A 67 15.31 -4.91 -6.69
CA PRO A 67 16.28 -5.17 -5.63
C PRO A 67 15.94 -4.41 -4.33
#